data_AF-A0A0Q6S3S4-F1
#
_entry.id   AF-A0A0Q6S3S4-F1
#
_cell.length_a   1.000
_cell.length_b   1.000
_cell.length_c   1.000
_cell.angle_alpha   90.00
_cell.angle_beta   90.00
_cell.angle_gamma   90.00
#
_symmetry.space_group_name_H-M   'P 1'
#
loop_
_entity.id
_entity.type
_entity.pdbx_description
1 polymer ?
#
loop_
_entity_poly.entity_id
_entity_poly.type
_entity_poly.pdbx_seq_one_letter_code
_entity_poly.pdbx_strand_id
1 'polypeptide(L)'
;MRDRQSLALPGDRGETPNDAEKVIEKGTEGVLSVCVPVNRAMAKRLPLGPSWNDQARVSSKELEMNEVVRKFEVIEIADNDWTKSVKPKSNETLGDVLRTSFSATSARLLKVHPIAEIGYNTEGVHQYRVALRRMRLLLGIVRAIAPYSEAKSLSAEAKWLLNELNDARAWDVFLTETLPEVERGCSRLNAFDSIRDGAEEIRTLAYQRAHSALTDPRSARFLVGISLLLKGEKWRKEASPQGIQALLAPSEKFRDKLLKRRRRRVLKLGRGFQSLGNEERHQVRLAAKKLRYALECFEQKRCRHGHQHKLLDRISALLDGLGELNDAVVTCQLIAKLANEPSNQTLQYAAGFIEGWHTACIERRNAALVKAWKLFKKAPVSWRG
;
A
#
# COMPACT_ATOMS: atom_id res chain seq x y z
N MET A 1 -20.55 -59.83 -39.90
CA MET A 1 -19.77 -59.50 -41.10
C MET A 1 -19.85 -58.00 -41.32
N ARG A 2 -18.87 -57.45 -42.06
CA ARG A 2 -18.60 -56.02 -42.27
C ARG A 2 -19.81 -55.20 -42.76
N ASP A 3 -19.56 -53.89 -42.77
CA ASP A 3 -20.15 -52.86 -43.63
C ASP A 3 -21.39 -52.14 -43.05
N ARG A 4 -21.27 -50.83 -42.75
CA ARG A 4 -21.22 -49.62 -43.62
C ARG A 4 -22.63 -49.14 -43.99
N GLN A 5 -22.73 -47.80 -44.09
CA GLN A 5 -23.79 -47.03 -44.76
C GLN A 5 -25.10 -46.87 -43.98
N SER A 6 -25.87 -45.79 -44.06
CA SER A 6 -25.71 -44.44 -44.63
C SER A 6 -26.95 -43.66 -44.18
N LEU A 7 -26.76 -42.36 -43.90
CA LEU A 7 -27.58 -41.23 -44.38
C LEU A 7 -29.12 -41.38 -44.46
N ALA A 8 -29.83 -40.55 -43.68
CA ALA A 8 -30.94 -39.71 -44.19
C ALA A 8 -31.33 -38.63 -43.16
N LEU A 9 -31.32 -37.37 -43.60
CA LEU A 9 -31.91 -36.16 -43.01
C LEU A 9 -33.42 -36.08 -43.40
N PRO A 10 -34.13 -34.95 -43.20
CA PRO A 10 -34.54 -34.23 -41.98
C PRO A 10 -36.07 -33.94 -41.97
N GLY A 11 -36.60 -33.33 -40.90
CA GLY A 11 -37.93 -32.72 -40.89
C GLY A 11 -38.53 -32.65 -39.49
N ASP A 12 -38.29 -31.57 -38.75
CA ASP A 12 -39.15 -30.37 -38.72
C ASP A 12 -40.35 -30.53 -37.78
N ARG A 13 -40.26 -29.89 -36.60
CA ARG A 13 -41.25 -28.94 -36.07
C ARG A 13 -40.99 -28.59 -34.62
N GLY A 14 -40.99 -27.29 -34.35
CA GLY A 14 -41.85 -26.73 -33.32
C GLY A 14 -41.32 -26.64 -31.89
N GLU A 15 -41.21 -25.38 -31.46
CA GLU A 15 -41.60 -24.89 -30.13
C GLU A 15 -40.55 -24.85 -29.00
N THR A 16 -40.52 -23.64 -28.45
CA THR A 16 -39.71 -23.06 -27.37
C THR A 16 -40.40 -23.30 -25.99
N PRO A 17 -40.03 -22.59 -24.90
CA PRO A 17 -39.00 -22.96 -23.93
C PRO A 17 -39.57 -23.04 -22.50
N ASN A 18 -39.42 -24.14 -21.78
CA ASN A 18 -39.41 -24.10 -20.31
C ASN A 18 -38.93 -25.43 -19.74
N ASP A 19 -38.52 -25.40 -18.48
CA ASP A 19 -38.12 -26.53 -17.64
C ASP A 19 -36.61 -26.76 -17.56
N ALA A 20 -35.95 -25.91 -16.77
CA ALA A 20 -34.83 -26.37 -15.94
C ALA A 20 -34.64 -25.45 -14.72
N GLU A 21 -35.68 -25.30 -13.91
CA GLU A 21 -35.52 -24.87 -12.52
C GLU A 21 -35.80 -26.06 -11.59
N LYS A 22 -34.81 -26.38 -10.73
CA LYS A 22 -34.79 -27.43 -9.68
C LYS A 22 -34.60 -28.84 -10.26
N VAL A 23 -33.64 -29.67 -9.85
CA VAL A 23 -33.14 -30.08 -8.53
C VAL A 23 -31.70 -30.59 -8.79
N ILE A 24 -30.65 -30.33 -8.00
CA ILE A 24 -30.22 -31.13 -6.83
C ILE A 24 -29.09 -30.36 -6.13
N GLU A 25 -29.36 -29.90 -4.91
CA GLU A 25 -28.36 -29.77 -3.85
C GLU A 25 -27.97 -31.18 -3.38
N LYS A 26 -26.67 -31.47 -3.31
CA LYS A 26 -25.97 -31.90 -2.07
C LYS A 26 -24.50 -32.26 -2.34
N GLY A 27 -23.61 -31.54 -1.66
CA GLY A 27 -22.38 -32.10 -1.09
C GLY A 27 -21.11 -32.04 -1.94
N THR A 28 -20.32 -30.98 -1.80
CA THR A 28 -18.97 -31.02 -1.18
C THR A 28 -18.30 -29.65 -1.26
N GLU A 29 -17.58 -29.33 -0.21
CA GLU A 29 -17.18 -28.00 0.22
C GLU A 29 -16.01 -27.42 -0.59
N GLY A 30 -16.11 -26.11 -0.89
CA GLY A 30 -15.00 -25.18 -0.66
C GLY A 30 -13.89 -25.06 -1.71
N VAL A 31 -14.22 -24.79 -2.98
CA VAL A 31 -13.25 -24.22 -3.94
C VAL A 31 -13.72 -22.82 -4.35
N LEU A 32 -13.07 -21.79 -3.82
CA LEU A 32 -13.19 -20.41 -4.31
C LEU A 32 -12.59 -20.32 -5.72
N SER A 33 -13.43 -20.52 -6.73
CA SER A 33 -13.16 -20.12 -8.11
C SER A 33 -13.28 -18.61 -8.18
N VAL A 34 -12.14 -17.92 -8.30
CA VAL A 34 -12.12 -16.48 -8.62
C VAL A 34 -12.07 -16.38 -10.14
N CYS A 35 -13.24 -16.20 -10.77
CA CYS A 35 -13.33 -15.78 -12.16
C CYS A 35 -12.93 -14.31 -12.26
N VAL A 36 -11.81 -14.03 -12.92
CA VAL A 36 -11.44 -12.68 -13.38
C VAL A 36 -12.04 -12.50 -14.77
N PRO A 37 -12.91 -11.52 -15.03
CA PRO A 37 -13.37 -11.24 -16.38
C PRO A 37 -12.23 -10.55 -17.14
N VAL A 38 -11.65 -11.26 -18.11
CA VAL A 38 -10.78 -10.66 -19.14
C VAL A 38 -11.69 -9.95 -20.13
N ASN A 39 -11.84 -8.64 -20.01
CA ASN A 39 -12.64 -7.87 -20.96
C ASN A 39 -11.78 -7.56 -22.19
N ARG A 40 -11.95 -8.36 -23.25
CA ARG A 40 -11.29 -8.21 -24.54
C ARG A 40 -12.24 -7.49 -25.50
N ALA A 41 -12.24 -6.16 -25.53
CA ALA A 41 -12.81 -5.41 -26.64
C ALA A 41 -12.26 -3.97 -26.67
N MET A 42 -12.19 -3.42 -27.89
CA MET A 42 -11.95 -2.01 -28.25
C MET A 42 -10.50 -1.63 -28.56
N ALA A 43 -10.00 -2.17 -29.67
CA ALA A 43 -9.05 -1.46 -30.52
C ALA A 43 -9.80 -0.82 -31.71
N LYS A 44 -9.55 0.49 -31.89
CA LYS A 44 -9.67 1.33 -33.11
C LYS A 44 -10.80 2.37 -33.19
N ARG A 45 -10.33 3.58 -33.58
CA ARG A 45 -10.96 4.80 -34.13
C ARG A 45 -11.31 5.92 -33.14
N LEU A 46 -10.42 6.92 -33.08
CA LEU A 46 -10.78 8.35 -32.96
C LEU A 46 -11.60 8.73 -34.22
N PRO A 47 -12.66 9.58 -34.15
CA PRO A 47 -12.44 11.04 -34.02
C PRO A 47 -13.61 11.91 -33.41
N LEU A 48 -13.27 13.19 -33.16
CA LEU A 48 -14.09 14.44 -33.10
C LEU A 48 -15.15 14.68 -32.00
N GLY A 49 -14.87 15.68 -31.14
CA GLY A 49 -15.76 16.65 -30.45
C GLY A 49 -17.01 16.17 -29.68
N PRO A 50 -17.19 16.52 -28.39
CA PRO A 50 -18.31 15.99 -27.61
C PRO A 50 -19.64 16.63 -28.05
N SER A 51 -20.60 15.78 -28.44
CA SER A 51 -22.01 16.16 -28.57
C SER A 51 -22.72 16.00 -27.21
N TRP A 52 -23.82 16.71 -27.00
CA TRP A 52 -24.62 16.69 -25.77
C TRP A 52 -25.02 15.29 -25.26
N ASN A 53 -25.01 14.24 -26.10
CA ASN A 53 -25.26 12.86 -25.70
C ASN A 53 -24.08 12.19 -24.96
N ASP A 54 -22.85 12.72 -25.06
CA ASP A 54 -21.69 12.20 -24.33
C ASP A 54 -21.71 12.60 -22.85
N GLN A 55 -22.27 13.76 -22.49
CA GLN A 55 -22.42 14.19 -21.09
C GLN A 55 -23.40 13.29 -20.31
N ALA A 56 -24.50 12.87 -20.92
CA ALA A 56 -25.45 11.94 -20.28
C ALA A 56 -24.84 10.53 -20.09
N ARG A 57 -23.98 10.09 -21.02
CA ARG A 57 -23.32 8.78 -20.98
C ARG A 57 -22.12 8.75 -20.03
N VAL A 58 -21.40 9.87 -19.89
CA VAL A 58 -20.39 10.11 -18.84
C VAL A 58 -21.07 10.16 -17.48
N SER A 59 -22.19 10.89 -17.34
CA SER A 59 -22.96 10.95 -16.09
C SER A 59 -23.53 9.59 -15.67
N SER A 60 -24.01 8.77 -16.61
CA SER A 60 -24.51 7.43 -16.30
C SER A 60 -23.38 6.45 -15.92
N LYS A 61 -22.20 6.56 -16.55
CA LYS A 61 -21.00 5.80 -16.14
C LYS A 61 -20.42 6.28 -14.81
N GLU A 62 -20.45 7.59 -14.55
CA GLU A 62 -20.08 8.16 -13.25
C GLU A 62 -21.06 7.71 -12.16
N LEU A 63 -22.35 7.58 -12.46
CA LEU A 63 -23.36 7.07 -11.54
C LEU A 63 -23.19 5.57 -11.25
N GLU A 64 -22.98 4.73 -12.28
CA GLU A 64 -22.67 3.31 -12.10
C GLU A 64 -21.34 3.11 -11.36
N MET A 65 -20.33 3.92 -11.68
CA MET A 65 -19.05 3.91 -10.98
C MET A 65 -19.20 4.42 -9.55
N ASN A 66 -20.02 5.43 -9.28
CA ASN A 66 -20.36 5.88 -7.93
C ASN A 66 -21.12 4.81 -7.14
N GLU A 67 -21.95 3.98 -7.78
CA GLU A 67 -22.65 2.88 -7.12
C GLU A 67 -21.72 1.70 -6.81
N VAL A 68 -20.81 1.36 -7.74
CA VAL A 68 -19.73 0.39 -7.51
C VAL A 68 -18.77 0.90 -6.44
N VAL A 69 -18.36 2.18 -6.51
CA VAL A 69 -17.49 2.84 -5.52
C VAL A 69 -18.17 2.91 -4.16
N ARG A 70 -19.48 3.18 -4.06
CA ARG A 70 -20.24 3.09 -2.80
C ARG A 70 -20.31 1.68 -2.24
N LYS A 71 -20.46 0.66 -3.09
CA LYS A 71 -20.33 -0.76 -2.68
C LYS A 71 -18.92 -1.11 -2.20
N PHE A 72 -17.89 -0.46 -2.75
CA PHE A 72 -16.49 -0.57 -2.30
C PHE A 72 -16.17 0.31 -1.08
N GLU A 73 -16.86 1.43 -0.84
CA GLU A 73 -16.74 2.27 0.37
C GLU A 73 -17.16 1.51 1.63
N VAL A 74 -18.05 0.52 1.51
CA VAL A 74 -18.44 -0.39 2.61
C VAL A 74 -17.36 -1.43 2.92
N ILE A 75 -16.32 -1.56 2.08
CA ILE A 75 -15.07 -2.07 2.60
C ILE A 75 -14.57 -0.99 3.53
N GLU A 76 -14.79 -1.16 4.84
CA GLU A 76 -14.02 -0.45 5.86
C GLU A 76 -12.55 -0.56 5.45
N ILE A 77 -12.03 0.50 4.81
CA ILE A 77 -10.62 0.74 4.67
C ILE A 77 -10.17 1.32 6.02
N ALA A 78 -10.61 0.69 7.11
CA ALA A 78 -10.22 1.06 8.45
C ALA A 78 -8.71 0.84 8.54
N ASP A 79 -8.02 1.89 8.98
CA ASP A 79 -6.57 2.03 8.98
C ASP A 79 -5.85 1.08 9.97
N ASN A 80 -6.55 0.13 10.59
CA ASN A 80 -6.04 -0.55 11.78
C ASN A 80 -6.15 -2.08 11.81
N ASP A 81 -6.50 -2.74 10.70
CA ASP A 81 -7.04 -4.10 10.84
C ASP A 81 -6.25 -5.26 10.23
N TRP A 82 -4.94 -5.09 10.03
CA TRP A 82 -4.06 -6.21 9.68
C TRP A 82 -3.63 -7.03 10.91
N THR A 83 -3.96 -6.58 12.13
CA THR A 83 -3.75 -7.31 13.40
C THR A 83 -4.89 -8.27 13.75
N LYS A 84 -6.01 -8.28 13.01
CA LYS A 84 -7.12 -9.22 13.29
C LYS A 84 -6.76 -10.67 12.95
N SER A 85 -5.73 -10.90 12.13
CA SER A 85 -5.38 -12.22 11.62
C SER A 85 -4.47 -13.01 12.58
N VAL A 86 -5.12 -13.95 13.26
CA VAL A 86 -4.62 -15.15 13.96
C VAL A 86 -3.69 -14.92 15.16
N LYS A 87 -4.12 -15.40 16.34
CA LYS A 87 -3.29 -15.46 17.55
C LYS A 87 -2.14 -16.47 17.34
N PRO A 88 -0.86 -16.12 17.56
CA PRO A 88 0.22 -17.07 17.66
C PRO A 88 -0.05 -17.96 18.85
N LYS A 89 0.00 -19.28 18.63
CA LYS A 89 0.09 -20.22 19.73
C LYS A 89 1.46 -20.04 20.39
N SER A 90 1.58 -20.25 21.70
CA SER A 90 2.92 -20.42 22.30
C SER A 90 3.63 -21.54 21.54
N ASN A 91 4.88 -21.33 21.14
CA ASN A 91 5.66 -22.20 20.24
C ASN A 91 5.35 -22.07 18.73
N GLU A 92 4.70 -21.00 18.27
CA GLU A 92 4.58 -20.74 16.83
C GLU A 92 5.98 -20.61 16.19
N THR A 93 6.22 -21.42 15.15
CA THR A 93 7.49 -21.42 14.43
C THR A 93 7.64 -20.15 13.60
N LEU A 94 8.87 -19.77 13.24
CA LEU A 94 9.09 -18.63 12.36
C LEU A 94 8.38 -18.81 11.00
N GLY A 95 8.34 -20.03 10.48
CA GLY A 95 7.61 -20.35 9.26
C GLY A 95 6.12 -20.06 9.39
N ASP A 96 5.50 -20.32 10.53
CA ASP A 96 4.06 -20.12 10.71
C ASP A 96 3.72 -18.63 10.82
N VAL A 97 4.54 -17.86 11.55
CA VAL A 97 4.44 -16.39 11.59
C VAL A 97 4.56 -15.79 10.18
N LEU A 98 5.55 -16.24 9.40
CA LEU A 98 5.75 -15.77 8.04
C LEU A 98 4.59 -16.14 7.13
N ARG A 99 4.11 -17.40 7.19
CA ARG A 99 2.94 -17.84 6.40
C ARG A 99 1.74 -16.97 6.70
N THR A 100 1.42 -16.75 7.98
CA THR A 100 0.30 -15.89 8.41
C THR A 100 0.49 -14.44 7.92
N SER A 101 1.68 -13.88 8.08
CA SER A 101 1.98 -12.49 7.69
C SER A 101 1.94 -12.28 6.18
N PHE A 102 2.49 -13.22 5.39
CA PHE A 102 2.40 -13.16 3.94
C PHE A 102 0.96 -13.31 3.48
N SER A 103 0.21 -14.27 4.00
CA SER A 103 -1.20 -14.46 3.62
C SER A 103 -2.04 -13.21 3.90
N ALA A 104 -1.90 -12.61 5.09
CA ALA A 104 -2.60 -11.38 5.44
C ALA A 104 -2.19 -10.20 4.53
N THR A 105 -0.89 -10.04 4.28
CA THR A 105 -0.39 -8.94 3.42
C THR A 105 -0.83 -9.12 1.96
N SER A 106 -0.79 -10.34 1.44
CA SER A 106 -1.26 -10.65 0.08
C SER A 106 -2.75 -10.46 -0.08
N ALA A 107 -3.56 -10.92 0.90
CA ALA A 107 -5.00 -10.68 0.90
C ALA A 107 -5.32 -9.18 0.92
N ARG A 108 -4.61 -8.38 1.73
CA ARG A 108 -4.77 -6.91 1.74
C ARG A 108 -4.38 -6.30 0.39
N LEU A 109 -3.27 -6.74 -0.20
CA LEU A 109 -2.81 -6.24 -1.49
C LEU A 109 -3.84 -6.49 -2.59
N LEU A 110 -4.40 -7.72 -2.66
CA LEU A 110 -5.44 -8.08 -3.62
C LEU A 110 -6.75 -7.32 -3.37
N LYS A 111 -7.14 -7.15 -2.11
CA LYS A 111 -8.36 -6.40 -1.72
C LYS A 111 -8.29 -4.92 -2.13
N VAL A 112 -7.13 -4.30 -1.93
CA VAL A 112 -6.93 -2.86 -2.15
C VAL A 112 -6.54 -2.54 -3.60
N HIS A 113 -5.99 -3.50 -4.36
CA HIS A 113 -5.59 -3.29 -5.76
C HIS A 113 -6.66 -2.60 -6.61
N PRO A 114 -7.90 -3.12 -6.72
CA PRO A 114 -8.91 -2.49 -7.58
C PRO A 114 -9.26 -1.08 -7.10
N ILE A 115 -9.23 -0.81 -5.79
CA ILE A 115 -9.50 0.51 -5.22
C ILE A 115 -8.41 1.50 -5.61
N ALA A 116 -7.14 1.08 -5.52
CA ALA A 116 -5.99 1.89 -5.91
C ALA A 116 -5.93 2.12 -7.42
N GLU A 117 -6.33 1.12 -8.21
CA GLU A 117 -6.37 1.17 -9.67
C GLU A 117 -7.45 2.12 -10.19
N ILE A 118 -8.64 2.08 -9.58
CA ILE A 118 -9.75 2.97 -9.89
C ILE A 118 -9.42 4.42 -9.49
N GLY A 119 -8.77 4.61 -8.35
CA GLY A 119 -8.22 5.91 -7.95
C GLY A 119 -9.18 6.96 -7.39
N TYR A 120 -10.50 6.69 -7.30
CA TYR A 120 -11.48 7.63 -6.71
C TYR A 120 -11.24 7.93 -5.23
N ASN A 121 -10.77 6.94 -4.46
CA ASN A 121 -10.49 7.10 -3.04
C ASN A 121 -8.98 7.13 -2.81
N THR A 122 -8.47 8.24 -2.25
CA THR A 122 -7.04 8.43 -1.93
C THR A 122 -6.50 7.35 -0.99
N GLU A 123 -7.38 6.77 -0.18
CA GLU A 123 -7.05 5.69 0.74
C GLU A 123 -6.69 4.39 0.01
N GLY A 124 -7.18 4.18 -1.21
CA GLY A 124 -6.80 3.05 -2.06
C GLY A 124 -5.30 3.04 -2.33
N VAL A 125 -4.77 4.14 -2.88
CA VAL A 125 -3.33 4.31 -3.14
C VAL A 125 -2.53 4.26 -1.85
N HIS A 126 -3.01 4.91 -0.78
CA HIS A 126 -2.37 4.88 0.54
C HIS A 126 -2.15 3.45 1.04
N GLN A 127 -3.23 2.67 1.12
CA GLN A 127 -3.21 1.31 1.68
C GLN A 127 -2.47 0.32 0.79
N TYR A 128 -2.55 0.48 -0.54
CA TYR A 128 -1.77 -0.35 -1.45
C TYR A 128 -0.27 -0.15 -1.22
N ARG A 129 0.17 1.11 -1.05
CA ARG A 129 1.57 1.44 -0.69
C ARG A 129 1.96 0.86 0.66
N VAL A 130 1.07 0.90 1.66
CA VAL A 130 1.32 0.26 2.97
C VAL A 130 1.53 -1.25 2.80
N ALA A 131 0.65 -1.93 2.05
CA ALA A 131 0.76 -3.36 1.78
C ALA A 131 2.06 -3.72 1.04
N LEU A 132 2.46 -2.95 0.03
CA LEU A 132 3.73 -3.15 -0.69
C LEU A 132 4.96 -2.99 0.22
N ARG A 133 4.98 -1.99 1.12
CA ARG A 133 6.09 -1.81 2.07
C ARG A 133 6.20 -2.99 3.05
N ARG A 134 5.07 -3.51 3.52
CA ARG A 134 5.02 -4.72 4.36
C ARG A 134 5.49 -5.95 3.59
N MET A 135 5.03 -6.12 2.34
CA MET A 135 5.46 -7.21 1.48
C MET A 135 6.99 -7.22 1.30
N ARG A 136 7.60 -6.04 1.08
CA ARG A 136 9.05 -5.90 0.98
C ARG A 136 9.80 -6.26 2.25
N LEU A 137 9.23 -6.01 3.44
CA LEU A 137 9.80 -6.48 4.69
C LEU A 137 9.82 -8.01 4.72
N LEU A 138 8.68 -8.64 4.44
CA LEU A 138 8.53 -10.10 4.48
C LEU A 138 9.46 -10.80 3.49
N LEU A 139 9.51 -10.33 2.24
CA LEU A 139 10.45 -10.79 1.23
C LEU A 139 11.91 -10.61 1.67
N GLY A 140 12.21 -9.53 2.39
CA GLY A 140 13.52 -9.30 2.98
C GLY A 140 13.89 -10.27 4.10
N ILE A 141 12.90 -10.74 4.88
CA ILE A 141 13.09 -11.79 5.90
C ILE A 141 13.32 -13.14 5.21
N VAL A 142 12.48 -13.50 4.24
CA VAL A 142 12.63 -14.74 3.46
C VAL A 142 14.01 -14.81 2.82
N ARG A 143 14.44 -13.75 2.13
CA ARG A 143 15.77 -13.70 1.50
C ARG A 143 16.94 -13.94 2.47
N ALA A 144 16.77 -13.62 3.75
CA ALA A 144 17.81 -13.82 4.76
C ALA A 144 17.87 -15.28 5.28
N ILE A 145 16.82 -16.07 5.06
CA ILE A 145 16.65 -17.43 5.60
C ILE A 145 16.77 -18.46 4.46
N ALA A 146 16.09 -18.18 3.35
CA ALA A 146 16.18 -18.88 2.09
C ALA A 146 16.66 -17.85 1.05
N PRO A 147 17.95 -17.83 0.65
CA PRO A 147 18.47 -16.91 -0.35
C PRO A 147 17.88 -17.24 -1.73
N TYR A 148 16.63 -16.87 -1.90
CA TYR A 148 15.79 -17.19 -3.04
C TYR A 148 15.83 -16.05 -4.04
N SER A 149 16.23 -16.36 -5.28
CA SER A 149 16.34 -15.38 -6.36
C SER A 149 15.00 -14.69 -6.66
N GLU A 150 13.88 -15.43 -6.57
CA GLU A 150 12.55 -14.88 -6.82
C GLU A 150 12.13 -13.87 -5.74
N ALA A 151 12.52 -14.06 -4.46
CA ALA A 151 12.22 -13.09 -3.40
C ALA A 151 12.89 -11.72 -3.64
N LYS A 152 14.10 -11.74 -4.24
CA LYS A 152 14.78 -10.50 -4.68
C LYS A 152 14.02 -9.85 -5.83
N SER A 153 13.59 -10.62 -6.83
CA SER A 153 12.82 -10.14 -7.97
C SER A 153 11.49 -9.52 -7.52
N LEU A 154 10.68 -10.24 -6.75
CA LEU A 154 9.41 -9.76 -6.20
C LEU A 154 9.59 -8.50 -5.34
N SER A 155 10.68 -8.39 -4.59
CA SER A 155 10.97 -7.18 -3.82
C SER A 155 11.34 -5.99 -4.70
N ALA A 156 11.90 -6.22 -5.90
CA ALA A 156 12.18 -5.18 -6.88
C ALA A 156 10.88 -4.71 -7.55
N GLU A 157 9.98 -5.65 -7.89
CA GLU A 157 8.65 -5.34 -8.42
C GLU A 157 7.81 -4.50 -7.44
N ALA A 158 7.79 -4.89 -6.16
CA ALA A 158 7.13 -4.08 -5.13
C ALA A 158 7.78 -2.70 -4.95
N LYS A 159 9.09 -2.56 -5.20
CA LYS A 159 9.78 -1.26 -5.17
C LYS A 159 9.38 -0.41 -6.37
N TRP A 160 9.30 -1.01 -7.55
CA TRP A 160 8.85 -0.33 -8.77
C TRP A 160 7.43 0.21 -8.59
N LEU A 161 6.46 -0.61 -8.20
CA LEU A 161 5.09 -0.16 -7.92
C LEU A 161 5.05 0.99 -6.91
N LEU A 162 5.79 0.87 -5.79
CA LEU A 162 5.88 1.94 -4.79
C LEU A 162 6.38 3.26 -5.38
N ASN A 163 7.28 3.22 -6.35
CA ASN A 163 7.79 4.42 -7.00
C ASN A 163 6.73 5.06 -7.91
N GLU A 164 6.02 4.27 -8.71
CA GLU A 164 4.95 4.77 -9.58
C GLU A 164 3.79 5.41 -8.78
N LEU A 165 3.53 4.89 -7.57
CA LEU A 165 2.50 5.39 -6.66
C LEU A 165 2.96 6.57 -5.78
N ASN A 166 4.23 7.01 -5.86
CA ASN A 166 4.76 8.02 -4.92
C ASN A 166 4.12 9.39 -5.12
N ASP A 167 4.09 9.86 -6.36
CA ASP A 167 3.63 11.21 -6.68
C ASP A 167 2.13 11.36 -6.43
N ALA A 168 1.32 10.34 -6.76
CA ALA A 168 -0.12 10.34 -6.48
C ALA A 168 -0.40 10.56 -4.99
N ARG A 169 0.23 9.77 -4.10
CA ARG A 169 0.07 9.95 -2.65
C ARG A 169 0.64 11.27 -2.15
N ALA A 170 1.73 11.77 -2.74
CA ALA A 170 2.30 13.05 -2.33
C ALA A 170 1.32 14.20 -2.61
N TRP A 171 0.69 14.20 -3.79
CA TRP A 171 -0.33 15.17 -4.14
C TRP A 171 -1.62 15.02 -3.33
N ASP A 172 -2.04 13.79 -3.00
CA ASP A 172 -3.17 13.58 -2.08
C ASP A 172 -2.92 14.27 -0.74
N VAL A 173 -1.77 14.01 -0.10
CA VAL A 173 -1.40 14.65 1.19
C VAL A 173 -1.36 16.17 1.04
N PHE A 174 -0.81 16.66 -0.06
CA PHE A 174 -0.73 18.10 -0.29
C PHE A 174 -2.12 18.74 -0.35
N LEU A 175 -3.03 18.17 -1.15
CA LEU A 175 -4.36 18.74 -1.37
C LEU A 175 -5.33 18.55 -0.19
N THR A 176 -5.27 17.41 0.52
CA THR A 176 -6.24 17.10 1.58
C THR A 176 -5.78 17.46 2.98
N GLU A 177 -4.47 17.52 3.22
CA GLU A 177 -3.90 17.76 4.56
C GLU A 177 -3.14 19.09 4.59
N THR A 178 -2.15 19.25 3.69
CA THR A 178 -1.15 20.33 3.77
C THR A 178 -1.71 21.71 3.37
N LEU A 179 -2.24 21.82 2.15
CA LEU A 179 -2.76 23.08 1.60
C LEU A 179 -3.89 23.65 2.48
N PRO A 180 -4.87 22.85 2.96
CA PRO A 180 -5.88 23.33 3.89
C PRO A 180 -5.31 23.79 5.25
N GLU A 181 -4.24 23.16 5.76
CA GLU A 181 -3.59 23.61 7.00
C GLU A 181 -2.95 24.99 6.83
N VAL A 182 -2.28 25.23 5.70
CA VAL A 182 -1.68 26.54 5.39
C VAL A 182 -2.76 27.61 5.20
N GLU A 183 -3.82 27.29 4.45
CA GLU A 183 -4.94 28.20 4.17
C GLU A 183 -5.65 28.68 5.45
N ARG A 184 -5.94 27.76 6.37
CA ARG A 184 -6.48 28.11 7.71
C ARG A 184 -5.51 28.96 8.53
N GLY A 185 -4.21 28.73 8.34
CA GLY A 185 -3.14 29.44 9.03
C GLY A 185 -2.93 30.87 8.56
N CYS A 186 -3.26 31.17 7.30
CA CYS A 186 -3.12 32.50 6.72
C CYS A 186 -4.03 32.67 5.49
N SER A 187 -5.17 33.33 5.68
CA SER A 187 -6.12 33.62 4.59
C SER A 187 -5.72 34.79 3.69
N ARG A 188 -4.57 35.44 3.94
CA ARG A 188 -4.13 36.64 3.19
C ARG A 188 -3.57 36.33 1.81
N LEU A 189 -3.29 35.07 1.50
CA LEU A 189 -2.77 34.66 0.21
C LEU A 189 -3.94 34.41 -0.77
N ASN A 190 -4.17 35.33 -1.69
CA ASN A 190 -5.17 35.19 -2.76
C ASN A 190 -4.67 34.31 -3.92
N ALA A 191 -4.11 33.13 -3.60
CA ALA A 191 -3.55 32.20 -4.58
C ALA A 191 -3.92 30.73 -4.31
N PHE A 192 -4.62 30.42 -3.21
CA PHE A 192 -4.92 29.04 -2.83
C PHE A 192 -5.74 28.29 -3.89
N ASP A 193 -6.70 28.96 -4.52
CA ASP A 193 -7.50 28.35 -5.59
C ASP A 193 -6.62 27.98 -6.80
N SER A 194 -5.80 28.91 -7.29
CA SER A 194 -4.88 28.62 -8.41
C SER A 194 -3.85 27.52 -8.09
N ILE A 195 -3.36 27.46 -6.84
CA ILE A 195 -2.48 26.38 -6.38
C ILE A 195 -3.22 25.04 -6.37
N ARG A 196 -4.48 25.05 -5.91
CA ARG A 196 -5.34 23.86 -5.87
C ARG A 196 -5.61 23.32 -7.26
N ASP A 197 -5.98 24.19 -8.20
CA ASP A 197 -6.26 23.84 -9.59
C ASP A 197 -5.02 23.22 -10.26
N GLY A 198 -3.87 23.89 -10.17
CA GLY A 198 -2.62 23.34 -10.72
C GLY A 198 -2.19 22.04 -10.04
N ALA A 199 -2.40 21.91 -8.73
CA ALA A 199 -2.08 20.68 -8.01
C ALA A 199 -3.00 19.51 -8.42
N GLU A 200 -4.28 19.75 -8.68
CA GLU A 200 -5.21 18.73 -9.16
C GLU A 200 -4.87 18.27 -10.59
N GLU A 201 -4.40 19.16 -11.46
CA GLU A 201 -3.92 18.79 -12.79
C GLU A 201 -2.72 17.84 -12.71
N ILE A 202 -1.71 18.18 -11.91
CA ILE A 202 -0.52 17.30 -11.74
C ILE A 202 -0.90 16.02 -11.01
N ARG A 203 -1.80 16.09 -10.01
CA ARG A 203 -2.33 14.91 -9.32
C ARG A 203 -3.01 13.96 -10.31
N THR A 204 -3.81 14.48 -11.23
CA THR A 204 -4.45 13.69 -12.29
C THR A 204 -3.43 12.94 -13.13
N LEU A 205 -2.36 13.62 -13.56
CA LEU A 205 -1.26 12.97 -14.30
C LEU A 205 -0.53 11.91 -13.44
N ALA A 206 -0.34 12.17 -12.15
CA ALA A 206 0.27 11.20 -11.24
C ALA A 206 -0.62 9.95 -11.04
N TYR A 207 -1.94 10.12 -10.99
CA TYR A 207 -2.90 9.03 -10.93
C TYR A 207 -2.98 8.25 -12.25
N GLN A 208 -2.85 8.91 -13.41
CA GLN A 208 -2.73 8.21 -14.69
C GLN A 208 -1.50 7.29 -14.70
N ARG A 209 -0.34 7.77 -14.22
CA ARG A 209 0.88 6.94 -14.09
C ARG A 209 0.67 5.76 -13.13
N ALA A 210 0.06 6.01 -11.97
CA ALA A 210 -0.27 4.95 -11.02
C ALA A 210 -1.20 3.90 -11.64
N HIS A 211 -2.25 4.34 -12.36
CA HIS A 211 -3.18 3.47 -13.05
C HIS A 211 -2.49 2.64 -14.14
N SER A 212 -1.65 3.26 -14.98
CA SER A 212 -0.86 2.54 -15.99
C SER A 212 0.05 1.47 -15.35
N ALA A 213 0.69 1.78 -14.23
CA ALA A 213 1.53 0.81 -13.52
C ALA A 213 0.72 -0.35 -12.92
N LEU A 214 -0.46 -0.07 -12.37
CA LEU A 214 -1.32 -1.09 -11.76
C LEU A 214 -1.98 -2.01 -12.79
N THR A 215 -2.29 -1.49 -13.98
CA THR A 215 -2.87 -2.24 -15.11
C THR A 215 -1.82 -2.91 -16.00
N ASP A 216 -0.53 -2.59 -15.83
CA ASP A 216 0.57 -3.20 -16.59
C ASP A 216 0.64 -4.73 -16.32
N PRO A 217 0.83 -5.57 -17.36
CA PRO A 217 1.04 -7.02 -17.19
C PRO A 217 2.15 -7.39 -16.20
N ARG A 218 3.12 -6.50 -15.97
CA ARG A 218 4.14 -6.59 -14.94
C ARG A 218 3.55 -6.60 -13.52
N SER A 219 2.57 -5.76 -13.23
CA SER A 219 1.85 -5.76 -11.94
C SER A 219 1.09 -7.06 -11.74
N ALA A 220 0.37 -7.53 -12.77
CA ALA A 220 -0.34 -8.80 -12.71
C ALA A 220 0.61 -9.99 -12.44
N ARG A 221 1.76 -10.05 -13.14
CA ARG A 221 2.80 -11.06 -12.89
C ARG A 221 3.35 -10.99 -11.47
N PHE A 222 3.51 -9.80 -10.90
CA PHE A 222 3.92 -9.64 -9.51
C PHE A 222 2.89 -10.24 -8.54
N LEU A 223 1.60 -9.93 -8.70
CA LEU A 223 0.53 -10.49 -7.83
C LEU A 223 0.43 -12.02 -7.94
N VAL A 224 0.54 -12.55 -9.15
CA VAL A 224 0.60 -14.00 -9.40
C VAL A 224 1.84 -14.60 -8.74
N GLY A 225 3.01 -13.97 -8.88
CA GLY A 225 4.25 -14.42 -8.27
C GLY A 225 4.18 -14.47 -6.74
N ILE A 226 3.56 -13.47 -6.11
CA ILE A 226 3.27 -13.48 -4.66
C ILE A 226 2.34 -14.64 -4.29
N SER A 227 1.30 -14.89 -5.09
CA SER A 227 0.34 -15.99 -4.85
C SER A 227 0.99 -17.37 -5.00
N LEU A 228 1.89 -17.53 -5.98
CA LEU A 228 2.65 -18.75 -6.20
C LEU A 228 3.68 -18.99 -5.08
N LEU A 229 4.35 -17.94 -4.61
CA LEU A 229 5.27 -18.03 -3.47
C LEU A 229 4.54 -18.56 -2.22
N LEU A 230 3.30 -18.11 -2.00
CA LEU A 230 2.44 -18.54 -0.91
C LEU A 230 1.95 -19.99 -1.07
N LYS A 231 1.30 -20.31 -2.20
CA LYS A 231 0.72 -21.64 -2.42
C LYS A 231 1.77 -22.74 -2.55
N GLY A 232 2.87 -22.46 -3.24
CA GLY A 232 3.92 -23.43 -3.49
C GLY A 232 4.80 -23.72 -2.27
N GLU A 233 4.75 -22.85 -1.25
CA GLU A 233 5.67 -22.80 -0.12
C GLU A 233 7.13 -22.93 -0.56
N LYS A 234 7.47 -22.38 -1.73
CA LYS A 234 8.81 -22.52 -2.34
C LYS A 234 9.89 -22.01 -1.40
N TRP A 235 9.60 -20.96 -0.63
CA TRP A 235 10.48 -20.44 0.41
C TRP A 235 10.75 -21.41 1.59
N ARG A 236 9.92 -22.45 1.79
CA ARG A 236 10.19 -23.57 2.71
C ARG A 236 10.94 -24.70 2.01
N LYS A 237 10.51 -25.08 0.81
CA LYS A 237 11.06 -26.22 0.05
C LYS A 237 12.48 -25.98 -0.46
N GLU A 238 12.78 -24.75 -0.83
CA GLU A 238 14.07 -24.34 -1.38
C GLU A 238 14.95 -23.62 -0.32
N ALA A 239 14.57 -23.71 0.96
CA ALA A 239 15.38 -23.19 2.04
C ALA A 239 16.66 -24.03 2.21
N SER A 240 17.78 -23.34 2.47
CA SER A 240 19.01 -24.01 2.90
C SER A 240 18.76 -24.84 4.17
N PRO A 241 19.60 -25.84 4.52
CA PRO A 241 19.45 -26.59 5.77
C PRO A 241 19.34 -25.68 7.01
N GLN A 242 20.16 -24.62 7.08
CA GLN A 242 20.08 -23.61 8.14
C GLN A 242 18.79 -22.79 8.07
N GLY A 243 18.30 -22.53 6.86
CA GLY A 243 17.01 -21.89 6.61
C GLY A 243 15.85 -22.72 7.13
N ILE A 244 15.81 -24.02 6.83
CA ILE A 244 14.80 -24.95 7.33
C ILE A 244 14.82 -24.98 8.86
N GLN A 245 16.00 -25.10 9.48
CA GLN A 245 16.13 -25.04 10.94
C GLN A 245 15.58 -23.72 11.51
N ALA A 246 15.89 -22.59 10.88
CA ALA A 246 15.38 -21.29 11.32
C ALA A 246 13.85 -21.17 11.17
N LEU A 247 13.27 -21.76 10.13
CA LEU A 247 11.83 -21.78 9.89
C LEU A 247 11.07 -22.65 10.90
N LEU A 248 11.66 -23.77 11.31
CA LEU A 248 11.08 -24.69 12.31
C LEU A 248 11.33 -24.24 13.75
N ALA A 249 12.32 -23.37 13.99
CA ALA A 249 12.62 -22.85 15.31
C ALA A 249 11.49 -21.94 15.83
N PRO A 250 11.33 -21.83 17.17
CA PRO A 250 10.45 -20.85 17.79
C PRO A 250 10.76 -19.43 17.29
N SER A 251 9.72 -18.71 16.85
CA SER A 251 9.85 -17.38 16.23
C SER A 251 10.48 -16.32 17.14
N GLU A 252 10.40 -16.51 18.46
CA GLU A 252 10.80 -15.55 19.49
C GLU A 252 12.27 -15.16 19.40
N LYS A 253 13.17 -16.15 19.26
CA LYS A 253 14.62 -15.88 19.16
C LYS A 253 14.95 -15.09 17.90
N PHE A 254 14.27 -15.39 16.79
CA PHE A 254 14.46 -14.67 15.53
C PHE A 254 13.92 -13.24 15.61
N ARG A 255 12.68 -13.09 16.11
CA ARG A 255 12.03 -11.80 16.38
C ARG A 255 12.95 -10.90 17.20
N ASP A 256 13.41 -11.38 18.35
CA ASP A 256 14.22 -10.61 19.28
C ASP A 256 15.53 -10.14 18.63
N LYS A 257 16.19 -11.02 17.86
CA LYS A 257 17.41 -10.68 17.11
C LYS A 257 17.13 -9.62 16.04
N LEU A 258 16.03 -9.76 15.29
CA LEU A 258 15.65 -8.82 14.24
C LEU A 258 15.29 -7.44 14.82
N LEU A 259 14.41 -7.39 15.82
CA LEU A 259 13.97 -6.16 16.46
C LEU A 259 15.13 -5.43 17.14
N LYS A 260 15.99 -6.16 17.87
CA LYS A 260 17.22 -5.62 18.47
C LYS A 260 18.13 -5.01 17.40
N ARG A 261 18.36 -5.70 16.28
CA ARG A 261 19.17 -5.17 15.16
C ARG A 261 18.57 -3.91 14.54
N ARG A 262 17.26 -3.91 14.27
CA ARG A 262 16.55 -2.75 13.69
C ARG A 262 16.57 -1.55 14.64
N ARG A 263 16.28 -1.76 15.92
CA ARG A 263 16.35 -0.72 16.95
C ARG A 263 17.76 -0.15 17.11
N ARG A 264 18.80 -0.99 17.15
CA ARG A 264 20.18 -0.52 17.15
C ARG A 264 20.50 0.38 15.96
N ARG A 265 19.97 0.08 14.76
CA ARG A 265 20.17 0.93 13.57
C ARG A 265 19.48 2.29 13.73
N VAL A 266 18.25 2.33 14.24
CA VAL A 266 17.55 3.59 14.54
C VAL A 266 18.35 4.41 15.55
N LEU A 267 18.76 3.80 16.66
CA LEU A 267 19.57 4.46 17.71
C LEU A 267 20.93 4.94 17.20
N LYS A 268 21.58 4.18 16.29
CA LYS A 268 22.86 4.56 15.68
C LYS A 268 22.70 5.79 14.78
N LEU A 269 21.67 5.81 13.94
CA LEU A 269 21.40 6.95 13.04
C LEU A 269 20.93 8.19 13.81
N GLY A 270 20.18 8.00 14.89
CA GLY A 270 19.69 9.10 15.73
C GLY A 270 20.64 9.53 16.85
N ARG A 271 21.93 9.18 16.78
CA ARG A 271 22.91 9.72 17.75
C ARG A 271 22.99 11.22 17.57
N GLY A 272 22.97 11.97 18.68
CA GLY A 272 22.90 13.43 18.61
C GLY A 272 21.62 13.96 17.95
N PHE A 273 20.48 13.24 18.04
CA PHE A 273 19.23 13.58 17.33
C PHE A 273 18.85 15.07 17.29
N GLN A 274 19.09 15.81 18.36
CA GLN A 274 18.81 17.25 18.44
C GLN A 274 19.59 18.07 17.40
N SER A 275 20.83 17.69 17.08
CA SER A 275 21.71 18.38 16.13
C SER A 275 21.64 17.81 14.72
N LEU A 276 20.81 16.79 14.46
CA LEU A 276 20.71 16.18 13.13
C LEU A 276 19.99 17.11 12.16
N GLY A 277 20.52 17.21 10.94
CA GLY A 277 19.89 17.89 9.82
C GLY A 277 18.73 17.10 9.20
N ASN A 278 18.05 17.69 8.21
CA ASN A 278 16.86 17.09 7.58
C ASN A 278 17.15 15.73 6.92
N GLU A 279 18.26 15.60 6.18
CA GLU A 279 18.63 14.35 5.52
C GLU A 279 18.93 13.23 6.54
N GLU A 280 19.65 13.55 7.61
CA GLU A 280 19.96 12.58 8.67
C GLU A 280 18.69 12.14 9.41
N ARG A 281 17.77 13.07 9.70
CA ARG A 281 16.44 12.77 10.26
C ARG A 281 15.61 11.91 9.29
N HIS A 282 15.72 12.12 7.98
CA HIS A 282 15.09 11.26 6.97
C HIS A 282 15.65 9.83 7.03
N GLN A 283 16.97 9.65 7.17
CA GLN A 283 17.56 8.32 7.36
C GLN A 283 17.07 7.64 8.65
N VAL A 284 16.88 8.40 9.74
CA VAL A 284 16.25 7.89 10.97
C VAL A 284 14.81 7.43 10.69
N ARG A 285 14.01 8.23 9.96
CA ARG A 285 12.63 7.89 9.57
C ARG A 285 12.58 6.58 8.78
N LEU A 286 13.44 6.41 7.78
CA LEU A 286 13.51 5.18 6.99
C LEU A 286 13.84 3.95 7.85
N ALA A 287 14.78 4.10 8.80
CA ALA A 287 15.12 3.03 9.73
C ALA A 287 13.99 2.73 10.72
N ALA A 288 13.31 3.76 11.22
CA ALA A 288 12.20 3.65 12.14
C ALA A 288 10.98 2.97 11.48
N LYS A 289 10.64 3.31 10.23
CA LYS A 289 9.59 2.61 9.47
C LYS A 289 9.88 1.11 9.35
N LYS A 290 11.12 0.73 9.06
CA LYS A 290 11.55 -0.68 8.99
C LYS A 290 11.44 -1.39 10.35
N LEU A 291 11.66 -0.68 11.46
CA LEU A 291 11.44 -1.23 12.80
C LEU A 291 9.95 -1.36 13.11
N ARG A 292 9.12 -0.36 12.79
CA ARG A 292 7.66 -0.41 12.96
C ARG A 292 7.07 -1.59 12.20
N TYR A 293 7.35 -1.74 10.91
CA TYR A 293 6.85 -2.89 10.14
C TYR A 293 7.32 -4.23 10.70
N ALA A 294 8.53 -4.29 11.27
CA ALA A 294 9.02 -5.50 11.93
C ALA A 294 8.28 -5.76 13.24
N LEU A 295 8.01 -4.74 14.07
CA LEU A 295 7.17 -4.88 15.26
C LEU A 295 5.79 -5.39 14.86
N GLU A 296 5.17 -4.73 13.90
CA GLU A 296 3.88 -5.10 13.32
C GLU A 296 3.87 -6.59 12.91
N CYS A 297 4.87 -7.06 12.16
CA CYS A 297 4.96 -8.46 11.73
C CYS A 297 4.93 -9.49 12.88
N PHE A 298 5.43 -9.15 14.08
CA PHE A 298 5.49 -10.06 15.23
C PHE A 298 4.53 -9.71 16.37
N GLU A 299 3.89 -8.55 16.31
CA GLU A 299 2.87 -8.10 17.26
C GLU A 299 1.51 -8.66 16.85
N GLN A 300 1.35 -9.96 17.04
CA GLN A 300 0.07 -10.61 16.84
C GLN A 300 -0.75 -10.50 18.13
N LYS A 301 -1.76 -9.62 18.16
CA LYS A 301 -2.79 -9.47 19.21
C LYS A 301 -2.32 -9.43 20.68
N ARG A 302 -1.03 -9.28 20.97
CA ARG A 302 -0.46 -9.31 22.33
C ARG A 302 -0.69 -7.97 23.02
N CYS A 303 -1.91 -7.85 23.54
CA CYS A 303 -2.32 -6.91 24.58
C CYS A 303 -2.26 -5.43 24.16
N ARG A 304 -3.32 -4.66 24.46
CA ARG A 304 -3.27 -3.18 24.45
C ARG A 304 -2.27 -2.61 25.48
N HIS A 305 -1.42 -3.47 26.04
CA HIS A 305 -0.56 -3.28 27.19
C HIS A 305 0.69 -4.15 27.02
N GLY A 306 1.79 -3.79 27.66
CA GLY A 306 3.05 -4.53 27.55
C GLY A 306 4.13 -3.76 26.80
N HIS A 307 5.33 -4.34 26.77
CA HIS A 307 6.53 -3.61 26.36
C HIS A 307 6.63 -3.40 24.84
N GLN A 308 6.15 -4.36 24.04
CA GLN A 308 6.10 -4.25 22.57
C GLN A 308 5.10 -3.18 22.11
N HIS A 309 3.89 -3.19 22.66
CA HIS A 309 2.87 -2.18 22.39
C HIS A 309 3.36 -0.77 22.74
N LYS A 310 3.92 -0.58 23.94
CA LYS A 310 4.55 0.69 24.33
C LYS A 310 5.63 1.14 23.36
N LEU A 311 6.45 0.21 22.84
CA LEU A 311 7.46 0.54 21.84
C LEU A 311 6.83 0.91 20.49
N LEU A 312 5.76 0.23 20.07
CA LEU A 312 4.98 0.59 18.89
C LEU A 312 4.43 2.01 19.02
N ASP A 313 3.83 2.36 20.16
CA ASP A 313 3.32 3.71 20.41
C ASP A 313 4.44 4.76 20.33
N ARG A 314 5.59 4.48 20.98
CA ARG A 314 6.71 5.43 20.96
C ARG A 314 7.31 5.59 19.57
N ILE A 315 7.39 4.53 18.77
CA ILE A 315 7.92 4.63 17.41
C ILE A 315 6.92 5.28 16.47
N SER A 316 5.61 5.10 16.67
CA SER A 316 4.57 5.81 15.93
C SER A 316 4.67 7.31 16.21
N ALA A 317 4.66 7.74 17.48
CA ALA A 317 4.82 9.15 17.84
C ALA A 317 6.12 9.78 17.29
N LEU A 318 7.22 9.02 17.24
CA LEU A 318 8.46 9.46 16.60
C LEU A 318 8.31 9.59 15.07
N LEU A 319 7.63 8.63 14.44
CA LEU A 319 7.40 8.61 13.00
C LEU A 319 6.43 9.68 12.53
N ASP A 320 5.48 10.09 13.37
CA ASP A 320 4.53 11.17 13.12
C ASP A 320 5.29 12.50 13.02
N GLY A 321 6.07 12.85 14.03
CA GLY A 321 6.88 14.08 13.99
C GLY A 321 7.99 14.06 12.92
N LEU A 322 8.59 12.90 12.63
CA LEU A 322 9.49 12.75 11.46
C LEU A 322 8.72 12.83 10.13
N GLY A 323 7.42 12.54 10.14
CA GLY A 323 6.51 12.65 9.01
C GLY A 323 6.32 14.08 8.60
N GLU A 324 5.93 14.92 9.56
CA GLU A 324 5.73 16.34 9.33
C GLU A 324 6.97 17.03 8.73
N LEU A 325 8.17 16.70 9.21
CA LEU A 325 9.44 17.17 8.61
C LEU A 325 9.59 16.76 7.14
N ASN A 326 9.27 15.51 6.84
CA ASN A 326 9.35 14.98 5.49
C ASN A 326 8.30 15.60 4.60
N ASP A 327 7.10 15.86 5.13
CA ASP A 327 5.98 16.38 4.37
C ASP A 327 6.24 17.84 4.01
N ALA A 328 6.85 18.64 4.90
CA ALA A 328 7.38 19.96 4.55
C ALA A 328 8.37 19.94 3.36
N VAL A 329 9.36 19.02 3.39
CA VAL A 329 10.34 18.87 2.30
C VAL A 329 9.65 18.44 1.00
N VAL A 330 8.71 17.50 1.07
CA VAL A 330 7.93 17.05 -0.09
C VAL A 330 7.08 18.20 -0.63
N THR A 331 6.40 18.95 0.23
CA THR A 331 5.61 20.12 -0.16
C THR A 331 6.44 21.14 -0.93
N CYS A 332 7.66 21.46 -0.47
CA CYS A 332 8.54 22.37 -1.21
C CYS A 332 8.87 21.83 -2.61
N GLN A 333 9.13 20.53 -2.75
CA GLN A 333 9.36 19.90 -4.05
C GLN A 333 8.11 19.89 -4.95
N LEU A 334 6.92 19.68 -4.38
CA LEU A 334 5.66 19.71 -5.11
C LEU A 334 5.35 21.12 -5.62
N ILE A 335 5.54 22.14 -4.78
CA ILE A 335 5.30 23.52 -5.21
C ILE A 335 6.34 23.97 -6.24
N ALA A 336 7.60 23.53 -6.12
CA ALA A 336 8.58 23.77 -7.17
C ALA A 336 8.16 23.15 -8.52
N LYS A 337 7.50 21.98 -8.51
CA LYS A 337 6.91 21.38 -9.73
C LYS A 337 5.76 22.23 -10.29
N LEU A 338 4.97 22.90 -9.46
CA LEU A 338 3.91 23.85 -9.88
C LEU A 338 4.49 25.15 -10.44
N ALA A 339 5.57 25.64 -9.83
CA ALA A 339 6.24 26.88 -10.20
C ALA A 339 7.21 26.74 -11.39
N ASN A 340 7.18 25.62 -12.12
CA ASN A 340 8.06 25.35 -13.28
C ASN A 340 7.88 26.34 -14.44
N GLU A 341 6.86 27.19 -14.40
CA GLU A 341 6.68 28.37 -15.25
C GLU A 341 7.30 29.61 -14.55
N PRO A 342 8.45 30.13 -15.02
CA PRO A 342 9.13 31.29 -14.41
C PRO A 342 8.28 32.57 -14.38
N SER A 343 7.23 32.62 -15.21
CA SER A 343 6.30 33.72 -15.40
C SER A 343 5.26 33.86 -14.28
N ASN A 344 5.03 32.82 -13.47
CA ASN A 344 3.97 32.84 -12.46
C ASN A 344 4.48 33.33 -11.09
N GLN A 345 4.65 34.65 -10.98
CA GLN A 345 5.14 35.34 -9.77
C GLN A 345 4.27 35.06 -8.53
N THR A 346 2.96 34.83 -8.72
CA THR A 346 2.02 34.48 -7.65
C THR A 346 2.32 33.08 -7.07
N LEU A 347 2.58 32.09 -7.93
CA LEU A 347 2.96 30.75 -7.46
C LEU A 347 4.33 30.73 -6.79
N GLN A 348 5.29 31.52 -7.27
CA GLN A 348 6.61 31.65 -6.63
C GLN A 348 6.50 32.28 -5.23
N TYR A 349 5.68 33.33 -5.08
CA TYR A 349 5.40 33.93 -3.77
C TYR A 349 4.72 32.93 -2.83
N ALA A 350 3.72 32.20 -3.32
CA ALA A 350 3.05 31.16 -2.55
C ALA A 350 4.01 30.02 -2.13
N ALA A 351 4.94 29.64 -3.00
CA ALA A 351 5.98 28.65 -2.70
C ALA A 351 6.85 29.07 -1.51
N GLY A 352 7.41 30.28 -1.58
CA GLY A 352 8.21 30.83 -0.49
C GLY A 352 7.41 31.00 0.80
N PHE A 353 6.14 31.37 0.69
CA PHE A 353 5.25 31.46 1.84
C PHE A 353 5.00 30.09 2.50
N ILE A 354 4.65 29.07 1.72
CA ILE A 354 4.37 27.72 2.24
C ILE A 354 5.66 27.10 2.82
N GLU A 355 6.81 27.31 2.17
CA GLU A 355 8.12 26.89 2.70
C GLU A 355 8.43 27.56 4.05
N GLY A 356 8.21 28.88 4.15
CA GLY A 356 8.36 29.63 5.40
C GLY A 356 7.41 29.16 6.50
N TRP A 357 6.14 28.92 6.16
CA TRP A 357 5.14 28.36 7.06
C TRP A 357 5.56 27.01 7.63
N HIS A 358 6.00 26.09 6.78
CA HIS A 358 6.47 24.79 7.21
C HIS A 358 7.73 24.88 8.07
N THR A 359 8.68 25.74 7.72
CA THR A 359 9.89 25.98 8.54
C THR A 359 9.51 26.44 9.95
N ALA A 360 8.56 27.36 10.08
CA ALA A 360 8.05 27.81 11.37
C ALA A 360 7.31 26.70 12.15
N CYS A 361 6.49 25.90 11.47
CA CYS A 361 5.79 24.76 12.06
C CYS A 361 6.77 23.69 12.58
N ILE A 362 7.81 23.39 11.80
CA ILE A 362 8.89 22.48 12.18
C ILE A 362 9.57 22.97 13.44
N GLU A 363 9.96 24.25 13.49
CA GLU A 363 10.67 24.79 14.65
C GLU A 363 9.81 24.72 15.91
N ARG A 364 8.52 25.07 15.79
CA ARG A 364 7.54 24.97 16.89
C ARG A 364 7.38 23.54 17.42
N ARG A 365 7.44 22.53 16.53
CA ARG A 365 7.23 21.12 16.87
C ARG A 365 8.53 20.36 17.15
N ASN A 366 9.70 20.97 16.92
CA ASN A 366 11.02 20.35 17.10
C ASN A 366 11.22 19.86 18.54
N ALA A 367 10.77 20.62 19.54
CA ALA A 367 10.84 20.21 20.94
C ALA A 367 10.01 18.94 21.21
N ALA A 368 8.81 18.83 20.63
CA ALA A 368 7.95 17.65 20.75
C ALA A 368 8.58 16.44 20.05
N LEU A 369 9.18 16.62 18.87
CA LEU A 369 9.90 15.57 18.16
C LEU A 369 11.12 15.07 18.95
N VAL A 370 11.90 15.98 19.54
CA VAL A 370 13.02 15.64 20.43
C VAL A 370 12.52 14.88 21.67
N LYS A 371 11.37 15.25 22.22
CA LYS A 371 10.73 14.51 23.31
C LYS A 371 10.31 13.10 22.87
N ALA A 372 9.68 12.96 21.69
CA ALA A 372 9.32 11.66 21.12
C ALA A 372 10.55 10.77 20.93
N TRP A 373 11.67 11.33 20.44
CA TRP A 373 12.95 10.63 20.36
C TRP A 373 13.45 10.14 21.73
N LYS A 374 13.44 11.02 22.75
CA LYS A 374 13.84 10.66 24.13
C LYS A 374 12.96 9.54 24.69
N LEU A 375 11.65 9.57 24.44
CA LEU A 375 10.71 8.53 24.86
C LEU A 375 10.94 7.20 24.14
N PHE A 376 11.19 7.23 22.83
CA PHE A 376 11.56 6.04 22.05
C PHE A 376 12.86 5.38 22.56
N LYS A 377 13.87 6.18 22.93
CA LYS A 377 15.11 5.65 23.54
C LYS A 377 14.84 4.94 24.86
N LYS A 378 13.97 5.51 25.69
CA LYS A 378 13.58 4.94 27.00
C LYS A 378 12.56 3.81 26.89
N ALA A 379 11.98 3.58 25.71
CA ALA A 379 11.00 2.53 25.52
C ALA A 379 11.59 1.18 25.94
N PRO A 380 10.81 0.38 26.68
CA PRO A 380 11.28 -0.89 27.19
C PRO A 380 11.60 -1.86 26.05
N VAL A 381 12.52 -2.79 26.34
CA VAL A 381 13.13 -3.67 25.35
C VAL A 381 12.82 -5.13 25.63
N SER A 382 11.94 -5.43 26.60
CA SER A 382 11.52 -6.80 26.78
C SER A 382 10.70 -7.19 25.57
N TRP A 383 11.29 -8.08 24.80
CA TRP A 383 10.61 -8.71 23.67
C TRP A 383 9.77 -9.89 24.14
N ARG A 384 9.92 -10.27 25.41
CA ARG A 384 8.96 -11.11 26.16
C ARG A 384 7.78 -10.22 26.57
N GLY A 385 6.57 -10.73 26.30
CA GLY A 385 5.29 -10.04 26.53
C GLY A 385 5.11 -9.57 27.95
#